data_AF-A0A085EWZ1-F1
#
_entry.id   AF-A0A085EWZ1-F1
#
_cell.length_a   1.000
_cell.length_b   1.000
_cell.length_c   1.000
_cell.angle_alpha   90.00
_cell.angle_beta   90.00
_cell.angle_gamma   90.00
#
_symmetry.space_group_name_H-M   'P 1'
#
loop_
_entity.id
_entity.type
_entity.pdbx_description
1 polymer ?
#
loop_
_entity_poly.entity_id
_entity_poly.type
_entity_poly.pdbx_seq_one_letter_code
_entity_poly.pdbx_strand_id
1 'polypeptide(L)' 'MIARPLLLATLAIGLGACVGKPLPDYLARPADPSVKVPAPAYQSVTAGSTALRPTEPKDWRELNRRVGPQP' A
#
# COMPACT_ATOMS: atom_id res chain seq x y z
N MET A 1 -19.57 15.20 35.60
CA MET A 1 -18.16 15.54 35.28
C MET A 1 -17.43 14.46 34.45
N ILE A 2 -17.99 13.27 34.23
CA ILE A 2 -17.36 12.13 33.51
C ILE A 2 -17.37 12.28 31.97
N ALA A 3 -18.25 13.11 31.40
CA ALA A 3 -18.38 13.24 29.94
C ALA A 3 -17.16 13.89 29.25
N ARG A 4 -16.49 14.81 29.95
CA ARG A 4 -15.34 15.57 29.42
C ARG A 4 -14.08 14.71 29.22
N PRO A 5 -13.66 13.85 30.19
CA PRO A 5 -12.54 12.96 29.97
C PRO A 5 -12.85 11.88 28.92
N LEU A 6 -14.11 11.44 28.80
CA LEU A 6 -14.51 10.46 27.78
C LEU A 6 -14.37 11.01 26.36
N LEU A 7 -14.82 12.26 26.14
CA LEU A 7 -14.68 12.96 24.85
C LEU A 7 -13.21 13.15 24.45
N LEU A 8 -12.36 13.50 25.43
CA LEU A 8 -10.92 13.66 25.18
C LEU A 8 -10.26 12.32 24.85
N ALA A 9 -10.66 11.24 25.51
CA ALA A 9 -10.14 9.90 25.25
C ALA A 9 -10.53 9.40 23.85
N THR A 10 -11.78 9.58 23.42
CA THR A 10 -12.21 9.18 22.07
C THR A 10 -11.52 9.99 20.97
N LEU A 11 -11.34 11.29 21.20
CA LEU A 11 -10.61 12.15 20.27
C LEU A 11 -9.13 11.75 20.15
N ALA A 12 -8.48 11.43 21.28
CA ALA A 12 -7.10 10.97 21.28
C ALA A 12 -6.92 9.64 20.54
N ILE A 13 -7.84 8.69 20.72
CA ILE A 13 -7.82 7.40 20.02
C ILE A 13 -8.04 7.61 18.51
N GLY A 14 -9.02 8.44 18.13
CA GLY A 14 -9.30 8.75 16.72
C GLY A 14 -8.12 9.43 16.02
N LEU A 15 -7.45 10.37 16.69
CA LEU A 15 -6.25 11.03 16.17
C LEU A 15 -5.04 10.10 16.13
N GLY A 16 -4.91 9.18 17.09
CA GLY A 16 -3.85 8.18 17.13
C GLY A 16 -3.86 7.24 15.93
N ALA A 17 -5.03 6.94 15.35
CA ALA A 17 -5.15 6.14 14.14
C ALA A 17 -4.59 6.82 12.88
N CYS A 18 -4.47 8.16 12.90
CA CYS A 18 -3.85 8.93 11.82
C CYS A 18 -2.33 9.09 11.99
N VAL A 19 -1.77 8.70 13.14
CA VAL A 19 -0.32 8.73 13.35
C VAL A 19 0.28 7.52 12.63
N GLY A 20 1.12 7.80 11.63
CA GLY A 20 1.87 6.75 10.93
C GLY A 20 2.73 5.94 11.91
N LYS A 21 2.96 4.66 11.58
CA LYS A 21 3.87 3.82 12.35
C LYS A 21 5.24 4.53 12.45
N PRO A 22 5.90 4.53 13.62
CA PRO A 22 7.26 5.03 13.74
C PRO A 22 8.14 4.42 12.65
N LEU A 23 8.89 5.25 11.95
CA LEU A 23 9.90 4.78 11.01
C LEU A 23 10.92 3.95 11.79
N PRO A 24 11.28 2.76 11.30
CA PRO A 24 12.46 2.06 11.81
C PRO A 24 13.68 2.96 11.80
N ASP A 25 14.57 2.84 12.78
CA ASP A 25 15.74 3.72 12.93
C ASP A 25 16.61 3.77 11.67
N TYR A 26 16.74 2.65 10.95
CA TYR A 26 17.49 2.59 9.68
C TYR A 26 16.88 3.43 8.54
N LEU A 27 15.60 3.80 8.64
CA LEU A 27 14.94 4.75 7.73
C LEU A 27 14.91 6.17 8.29
N ALA A 28 14.81 6.30 9.62
CA ALA A 28 14.73 7.60 10.29
C ALA A 28 16.08 8.33 10.34
N ARG A 29 17.20 7.59 10.38
CA ARG A 29 18.56 8.15 10.53
C ARG A 29 19.54 7.59 9.49
N PRO A 30 19.33 7.85 8.19
CA PRO A 30 20.14 7.27 7.13
C PRO A 30 21.61 7.72 7.13
N ALA A 31 21.92 8.83 7.81
CA ALA A 31 23.28 9.36 7.93
C ALA A 31 24.03 8.90 9.19
N ASP A 32 23.37 8.17 10.11
CA ASP A 32 23.99 7.69 11.34
C ASP A 32 24.64 6.31 11.11
N PRO A 33 25.98 6.23 11.03
CA PRO A 33 26.67 4.96 10.75
C PRO A 33 26.60 3.96 11.90
N SER A 34 26.15 4.37 13.10
CA SER A 34 25.99 3.47 14.25
C SER A 34 24.68 2.65 14.18
N VAL A 35 23.73 3.08 13.35
CA VAL A 35 22.45 2.38 13.17
C VAL A 35 22.67 1.15 12.30
N LYS A 36 22.33 -0.03 12.83
CA LYS A 36 22.40 -1.28 12.08
C LYS A 36 21.34 -1.31 10.98
N VAL A 37 21.78 -1.57 9.76
CA VAL A 37 20.91 -1.80 8.60
C VAL A 37 20.91 -3.28 8.23
N PRO A 38 19.83 -3.82 7.64
CA PRO A 38 19.87 -5.13 7.02
C PRO A 38 20.97 -5.19 5.96
N ALA A 39 21.67 -6.33 5.87
CA ALA A 39 22.68 -6.53 4.85
C ALA A 39 22.04 -6.42 3.45
N PRO A 40 22.69 -5.76 2.46
CA PRO A 40 22.23 -5.76 1.09
C PRO A 40 22.13 -7.21 0.58
N ALA A 41 20.95 -7.58 0.10
CA ALA A 41 20.72 -8.87 -0.53
C ALA A 41 20.16 -8.64 -1.92
N TYR A 42 20.56 -9.48 -2.88
CA TYR A 42 19.97 -9.44 -4.21
C TYR A 42 18.48 -9.78 -4.10
N GLN A 43 17.64 -8.86 -4.57
CA GLN A 43 16.22 -9.08 -4.77
C GLN A 43 15.96 -9.11 -6.27
N SER A 44 15.18 -10.07 -6.74
CA SER A 44 14.77 -10.09 -8.14
C SER A 44 14.04 -8.80 -8.48
N VAL A 45 14.30 -8.24 -9.67
CA VAL A 45 13.52 -7.10 -10.20
C VAL A 45 12.05 -7.45 -10.39
N THR A 46 11.73 -8.75 -10.45
CA THR A 46 10.38 -9.30 -10.50
C THR A 46 9.90 -9.83 -9.15
N ALA A 47 10.61 -9.58 -8.04
CA ALA A 47 10.17 -10.02 -6.73
C ALA A 47 8.76 -9.47 -6.42
N GLY A 48 7.85 -10.36 -6.05
CA GLY A 48 6.44 -10.01 -5.79
C GLY A 48 5.57 -9.84 -7.04
N SER A 49 6.11 -10.00 -8.26
CA SER A 49 5.29 -10.03 -9.47
C SER A 49 4.82 -11.45 -9.79
N THR A 50 3.63 -11.54 -10.40
CA THR A 50 3.12 -12.80 -10.96
C THR A 50 3.49 -12.86 -12.44
N ALA A 51 4.03 -13.99 -12.88
CA ALA A 51 4.27 -14.21 -14.29
C ALA A 51 2.93 -14.31 -15.03
N LEU A 52 2.64 -13.34 -15.90
CA LEU A 52 1.48 -13.36 -16.77
C LEU A 52 1.89 -13.83 -18.16
N ARG A 53 1.00 -14.60 -18.80
CA ARG A 53 1.13 -15.00 -20.20
C ARG A 53 -0.05 -14.43 -20.98
N PRO A 54 0.16 -13.97 -22.22
CA PRO A 54 -0.95 -13.62 -23.10
C PRO A 54 -1.92 -14.79 -23.20
N THR A 55 -3.20 -14.52 -23.08
CA THR A 55 -4.25 -15.47 -23.45
C THR A 55 -4.56 -15.31 -24.93
N GLU A 56 -5.36 -16.22 -25.47
CA GLU A 56 -5.92 -16.05 -26.82
C GLU A 56 -6.65 -14.70 -26.95
N PRO A 57 -6.57 -14.05 -28.13
CA PRO A 57 -7.34 -12.85 -28.42
C PRO A 57 -8.84 -13.07 -28.23
N LYS A 58 -9.52 -12.05 -27.72
CA LYS A 58 -10.99 -12.07 -27.62
C LYS A 58 -11.62 -12.02 -29.00
N ASP A 59 -12.86 -12.47 -29.07
CA ASP A 59 -13.69 -12.36 -30.27
C ASP A 59 -13.96 -10.88 -30.62
N TRP A 60 -13.39 -10.40 -31.75
CA TRP A 60 -13.58 -9.03 -32.23
C TRP A 60 -15.05 -8.67 -32.53
N ARG A 61 -15.86 -9.63 -32.99
CA ARG A 61 -17.24 -9.43 -33.41
C ARG A 61 -18.09 -9.20 -32.16
N GLU A 62 -17.79 -9.95 -31.09
CA GLU A 62 -18.42 -9.76 -29.78
C GLU A 62 -18.05 -8.42 -29.16
N LEU A 63 -16.76 -8.05 -29.18
CA LEU A 63 -16.32 -6.76 -28.66
C LEU A 63 -17.00 -5.58 -29.36
N ASN A 64 -17.14 -5.65 -30.68
CA ASN A 64 -17.81 -4.59 -31.45
C ASN A 64 -19.30 -4.49 -31.15
N ARG A 65 -20.00 -5.60 -30.90
CA ARG A 65 -21.41 -5.57 -30.48
C ARG A 65 -21.61 -4.90 -29.12
N ARG A 66 -20.64 -4.99 -28.19
CA ARG A 66 -20.71 -4.37 -26.86
C ARG A 66 -20.63 -2.84 -26.89
N VAL A 67 -19.93 -2.28 -27.87
CA VAL A 67 -19.74 -0.83 -28.04
C VAL A 67 -20.59 -0.23 -29.15
N GLY A 68 -21.32 -1.07 -29.89
CA GLY A 68 -22.23 -0.64 -30.95
C GLY A 68 -23.50 0.01 -30.41
N PRO A 69 -24.25 0.74 -31.26
CA PRO A 69 -25.54 1.32 -30.89
C PRO A 69 -26.52 0.26 -30.37
N GLN A 70 -27.17 0.54 -29.25
CA GLN A 70 -28.27 -0.29 -28.73
C GLN A 70 -29.61 0.29 -29.21
N PRO A 71 -30.67 -0.54 -29.32
CA PRO A 71 -32.01 -0.08 -29.66
C PRO A 71 -32.55 0.99 -28.69
#